data_AF-A0A9W4WYL2-F1
#
_entry.id   AF-A0A9W4WYL2-F1
#
_cell.length_a   1.000
_cell.length_b   1.000
_cell.length_c   1.000
_cell.angle_alpha   90.00
_cell.angle_beta   90.00
_cell.angle_gamma   90.00
#
_symmetry.space_group_name_H-M   'P 1'
#
loop_
_entity.id
_entity.type
_entity.pdbx_description
1 polymer ?
#
loop_
_entity_poly.entity_id
_entity_poly.type
_entity_poly.pdbx_seq_one_letter_code
_entity_poly.pdbx_strand_id
1 'polypeptide(L)'
;MANPKKKDCKRVLAKWSCSSDGCPNKWTGSTLILIKKYKDKISAKDLKIGDYIEQKCKICDNKQNELTDYEPYFFEHLVYEDKEKKKWYRVFGEWDCNNNECEKKWTSSYTWILLEKYQNDIPASDLNRVELSSKNLIYLFFVKSAEITPLNASNMWVFKAPKIRYWFN
;
A
#
# COMPACT_ATOMS: atom_id res chain seq x y z
N MET A 1 -21.38 13.74 15.63
CA MET A 1 -20.28 13.88 14.64
C MET A 1 -20.04 12.52 14.03
N ALA A 2 -20.22 12.38 12.71
CA ALA A 2 -20.14 11.10 12.02
C ALA A 2 -18.67 10.67 11.92
N ASN A 3 -18.31 9.61 12.65
CA ASN A 3 -17.01 8.95 12.50
C ASN A 3 -17.00 8.26 11.13
N PRO A 4 -16.13 8.64 10.17
CA PRO A 4 -16.14 8.05 8.85
C PRO A 4 -16.05 6.53 8.98
N LYS A 5 -16.93 5.80 8.28
CA LYS A 5 -16.91 4.34 8.28
C LYS A 5 -15.48 3.92 7.87
N LYS A 6 -14.77 3.18 8.74
CA LYS A 6 -13.35 2.74 8.58
C LYS A 6 -12.97 2.19 7.18
N LYS A 7 -13.95 1.86 6.32
CA LYS A 7 -13.76 1.29 4.99
C LYS A 7 -13.31 2.30 3.92
N ASP A 8 -13.46 3.61 4.15
CA ASP A 8 -13.16 4.64 3.14
C ASP A 8 -11.95 5.51 3.52
N CYS A 9 -11.02 4.98 4.31
CA CYS A 9 -9.81 5.69 4.70
C CYS A 9 -8.53 4.94 4.30
N LYS A 10 -7.49 5.69 3.98
CA LYS A 10 -6.12 5.22 3.76
C LYS A 10 -5.29 5.44 5.02
N ARG A 11 -4.50 4.44 5.42
CA ARG A 11 -3.50 4.60 6.47
C ARG A 11 -2.28 5.34 5.92
N VAL A 12 -1.82 6.35 6.63
CA VAL A 12 -0.68 7.20 6.28
C VAL A 12 0.27 7.33 7.46
N LEU A 13 1.54 7.62 7.19
CA LEU A 13 2.48 8.09 8.19
C LEU A 13 2.29 9.60 8.31
N ALA A 14 1.84 10.07 9.47
CA ALA A 14 1.50 11.46 9.71
C ALA A 14 2.53 12.14 10.63
N LYS A 15 2.77 13.42 10.38
CA LYS A 15 3.55 14.32 11.24
C LYS A 15 2.62 15.29 11.93
N TRP A 16 2.73 15.37 13.25
CA TRP A 16 1.82 16.13 14.11
C TRP A 16 2.57 17.21 14.87
N SER A 17 1.87 18.31 15.14
CA SER A 17 2.30 19.37 16.05
C SER A 17 1.23 19.60 17.10
N CYS A 18 1.64 19.72 18.36
CA CYS A 18 0.72 20.08 19.43
C CYS A 18 0.25 21.53 19.25
N SER A 19 -1.06 21.76 19.38
CA SER A 19 -1.65 23.10 19.28
C SER A 19 -1.93 23.75 20.63
N SER A 20 -1.56 23.08 21.74
CA SER A 20 -1.72 23.64 23.09
C SER A 20 -0.67 24.71 23.35
N ASP A 21 -1.09 25.83 23.91
CA ASP A 21 -0.19 26.90 24.35
C ASP A 21 0.89 26.36 25.28
N GLY A 22 2.16 26.69 24.98
CA GLY A 22 3.32 26.25 25.76
C GLY A 22 3.78 24.81 25.55
N CYS A 23 3.16 24.04 24.64
CA CYS A 23 3.59 22.66 24.34
C CYS A 23 4.32 22.57 22.98
N PRO A 24 5.65 22.48 22.94
CA PRO A 24 6.41 22.43 21.69
C PRO A 24 6.42 21.04 21.02
N ASN A 25 5.59 20.10 21.48
CA ASN A 25 5.69 18.70 21.08
C ASN A 25 5.35 18.48 19.60
N LYS A 26 6.22 17.74 18.91
CA LYS A 26 6.03 17.28 17.54
C LYS A 26 6.32 15.79 17.48
N TRP A 27 5.50 15.04 16.75
CA TRP A 27 5.68 13.58 16.66
C TRP A 27 5.25 13.02 15.32
N THR A 28 5.73 11.81 15.03
CA THR A 28 5.27 11.02 13.90
C THR A 28 4.43 9.83 14.39
N GLY A 29 3.45 9.43 13.60
CA GLY A 29 2.60 8.29 13.93
C GLY A 29 1.65 7.94 12.79
N SER A 30 1.10 6.72 12.80
CA SER A 30 0.14 6.34 11.76
C SER A 30 -1.24 6.92 12.06
N THR A 31 -1.91 7.50 11.06
CA THR A 31 -3.33 7.88 11.14
C THR A 31 -4.10 7.40 9.91
N LEU A 32 -5.41 7.64 9.87
CA LEU A 32 -6.28 7.39 8.73
C LEU A 32 -6.73 8.73 8.12
N ILE A 33 -6.64 8.85 6.80
CA ILE A 33 -7.17 9.98 6.00
C ILE A 33 -8.25 9.44 5.06
N LEU A 34 -9.32 10.20 4.81
CA LEU A 34 -10.32 9.85 3.80
C LEU A 34 -9.66 9.54 2.45
N ILE A 35 -10.00 8.39 1.87
CA ILE A 35 -9.34 7.88 0.67
C ILE A 35 -9.46 8.84 -0.51
N LYS A 36 -10.59 9.56 -0.62
CA LYS A 36 -10.80 10.59 -1.65
C LYS A 36 -9.78 11.72 -1.52
N LYS A 37 -9.64 12.28 -0.31
CA LYS A 37 -8.70 13.37 -0.01
C LYS A 37 -7.25 12.96 -0.28
N TYR A 38 -6.91 11.73 0.10
CA TYR A 38 -5.60 11.15 -0.17
C TYR A 38 -5.32 11.03 -1.67
N LYS A 39 -6.28 10.49 -2.45
CA LYS A 39 -6.14 10.34 -3.91
C LYS A 39 -6.08 11.69 -4.64
N ASP A 40 -6.82 12.67 -4.14
CA ASP A 40 -6.80 14.05 -4.64
C ASP A 40 -5.51 14.81 -4.22
N LYS A 41 -4.59 14.14 -3.50
CA LYS A 41 -3.30 14.66 -3.02
C LYS A 41 -3.43 15.97 -2.24
N ILE A 42 -4.50 16.09 -1.45
CA ILE A 42 -4.79 17.29 -0.64
C ILE A 42 -3.72 17.44 0.45
N SER A 43 -3.05 18.59 0.53
CA SER A 43 -2.01 18.80 1.55
C SER A 43 -2.59 18.74 2.97
N ALA A 44 -1.76 18.40 3.96
CA ALA A 44 -2.18 18.33 5.36
C ALA A 44 -2.85 19.63 5.86
N LYS A 45 -2.38 20.78 5.37
CA LYS A 45 -2.89 22.12 5.73
C LYS A 45 -4.29 22.39 5.20
N ASP A 46 -4.67 21.75 4.10
CA ASP A 46 -5.97 21.93 3.43
C ASP A 46 -7.00 20.89 3.89
N LEU A 47 -6.60 19.92 4.71
CA LEU A 47 -7.51 18.93 5.30
C LEU A 47 -8.33 19.56 6.42
N LYS A 48 -9.62 19.25 6.43
CA LYS A 48 -10.54 19.71 7.48
C LYS A 48 -10.65 18.67 8.58
N ILE A 49 -11.04 19.11 9.78
CA ILE A 49 -11.41 18.19 10.86
C ILE A 49 -12.53 17.27 10.34
N GLY A 50 -12.34 15.95 10.51
CA GLY A 50 -13.19 14.92 9.93
C GLY A 50 -12.68 14.30 8.62
N ASP A 51 -11.72 14.94 7.93
CA ASP A 51 -11.02 14.34 6.79
C ASP A 51 -9.96 13.30 7.25
N TYR A 52 -9.61 13.31 8.53
CA TYR A 52 -8.63 12.41 9.15
C TYR A 52 -8.99 12.08 10.60
N ILE A 53 -8.36 11.04 11.16
CA ILE A 53 -8.47 10.71 12.58
C ILE A 53 -7.46 11.54 13.39
N GLU A 54 -7.99 12.35 14.30
CA GLU A 54 -7.21 13.17 15.23
C GLU A 54 -6.38 12.30 16.19
N GLN A 55 -5.22 12.82 16.62
CA GLN A 55 -4.38 12.19 17.62
C GLN A 55 -4.18 13.06 18.84
N LYS A 56 -4.15 12.42 20.01
CA LYS A 56 -3.85 13.06 21.29
C LYS A 56 -2.35 13.32 21.42
N CYS A 57 -1.98 14.48 21.93
CA CYS A 57 -0.61 14.77 22.32
C CYS A 57 -0.23 13.90 23.51
N LYS A 58 0.92 13.22 23.45
CA LYS A 58 1.37 12.33 24.54
C LYS A 58 1.94 13.06 25.75
N ILE A 59 2.21 14.36 25.64
CA ILE A 59 2.81 15.17 26.71
C ILE A 59 1.73 15.91 27.51
N CYS A 60 0.92 16.73 26.85
CA CYS A 60 -0.09 17.57 27.52
C CYS A 60 -1.52 17.07 27.36
N ASP A 61 -1.71 15.88 26.76
CA ASP A 61 -3.01 15.25 26.61
C ASP A 61 -4.05 16.03 25.76
N ASN A 62 -3.63 17.09 25.09
CA ASN A 62 -4.46 17.85 24.16
C ASN A 62 -4.98 16.93 23.03
N LYS A 63 -6.27 17.05 22.68
CA LYS A 63 -6.92 16.23 21.64
C LYS A 63 -6.96 16.92 20.27
N GLN A 64 -6.92 18.25 20.25
CA GLN A 64 -6.98 19.04 19.03
C GLN A 64 -5.56 19.45 18.66
N ASN A 65 -4.90 18.61 17.86
CA ASN A 65 -3.54 18.84 17.40
C ASN A 65 -3.51 18.95 15.88
N GLU A 66 -2.50 19.63 15.38
CA GLU A 66 -2.36 19.92 13.97
C GLU A 66 -1.67 18.76 13.24
N LEU A 67 -2.33 18.26 12.19
CA LEU A 67 -1.70 17.41 11.18
C LEU A 67 -0.89 18.31 10.25
N THR A 68 0.43 18.28 10.34
CA THR A 68 1.32 19.19 9.60
C THR A 68 1.77 18.63 8.25
N ASP A 69 1.83 17.31 8.13
CA ASP A 69 2.29 16.60 6.93
C ASP A 69 1.87 15.13 6.99
N TYR A 70 1.81 14.46 5.85
CA TYR A 70 1.63 13.01 5.80
C TYR A 70 2.23 12.40 4.53
N GLU A 71 2.63 11.13 4.64
CA GLU A 71 3.19 10.36 3.54
C GLU A 71 2.62 8.93 3.50
N PRO A 72 2.75 8.20 2.37
CA PRO A 72 2.25 6.84 2.25
C PRO A 72 2.83 5.94 3.36
N TYR A 73 1.96 5.19 4.04
CA TYR A 73 2.38 4.25 5.08
C TYR A 73 2.81 2.92 4.48
N PHE A 74 4.01 2.46 4.81
CA PHE A 74 4.50 1.13 4.50
C PHE A 74 5.37 0.61 5.66
N PHE A 75 5.56 -0.70 5.69
CA PHE A 75 6.41 -1.35 6.69
C PHE A 75 7.81 -1.57 6.11
N GLU A 76 8.84 -1.02 6.75
CA GLU A 76 10.22 -1.13 6.27
C GLU A 76 10.71 -2.58 6.13
N HIS A 77 10.28 -3.48 7.02
CA HIS A 77 10.65 -4.91 6.94
C HIS A 77 10.04 -5.66 5.74
N LEU A 78 9.10 -5.03 5.02
CA LEU A 78 8.55 -5.54 3.76
C LEU A 78 9.24 -4.92 2.53
N VAL A 79 10.24 -4.06 2.75
CA VAL A 79 11.04 -3.45 1.68
C VAL A 79 12.30 -4.29 1.47
N TYR A 80 12.57 -4.59 0.21
CA TYR A 80 13.79 -5.24 -0.25
C TYR A 80 14.48 -4.33 -1.28
N GLU A 81 15.78 -4.10 -1.12
CA GLU A 81 16.58 -3.37 -2.11
C GLU A 81 17.38 -4.37 -2.96
N ASP A 82 17.31 -4.24 -4.29
CA ASP A 82 18.08 -5.09 -5.21
C ASP A 82 19.48 -4.54 -5.49
N LYS A 83 20.25 -5.27 -6.32
CA LYS A 83 21.61 -4.91 -6.69
C LYS A 83 21.71 -3.59 -7.47
N GLU A 84 20.63 -3.16 -8.11
CA GLU A 84 20.53 -1.89 -8.83
C GLU A 84 19.98 -0.75 -7.93
N LYS A 85 19.91 -0.97 -6.62
CA LYS A 85 19.34 -0.04 -5.62
C LYS A 85 17.86 0.25 -5.84
N LYS A 86 17.13 -0.59 -6.56
CA LYS A 86 15.66 -0.47 -6.67
C LYS A 86 15.02 -1.05 -5.43
N LYS A 87 14.10 -0.30 -4.85
CA LYS A 87 13.32 -0.71 -3.68
C LYS A 87 12.03 -1.38 -4.13
N TRP A 88 11.83 -2.60 -3.63
CA TRP A 88 10.67 -3.44 -3.87
C TRP A 88 9.89 -3.58 -2.57
N TYR A 89 8.57 -3.48 -2.64
CA TYR A 89 7.67 -3.66 -1.51
C TYR A 89 6.88 -4.95 -1.65
N ARG A 90 6.87 -5.76 -0.60
CA ARG A 90 6.12 -7.01 -0.55
C ARG A 90 4.65 -6.74 -0.25
N VAL A 91 3.78 -7.21 -1.13
CA VAL A 91 2.33 -7.07 -0.99
C VAL A 91 1.62 -8.41 -1.06
N PHE A 92 0.45 -8.47 -0.43
CA PHE A 92 -0.54 -9.50 -0.70
C PHE A 92 -1.34 -9.11 -1.93
N GLY A 93 -1.43 -10.00 -2.90
CA GLY A 93 -2.12 -9.74 -4.15
C GLY A 93 -2.95 -10.93 -4.60
N GLU A 94 -4.04 -10.64 -5.32
CA GLU A 94 -4.77 -11.65 -6.11
C GLU A 94 -4.28 -11.56 -7.55
N TRP A 95 -4.00 -12.72 -8.12
CA TRP A 95 -3.57 -12.88 -9.49
C TRP A 95 -4.65 -13.60 -10.26
N ASP A 96 -4.83 -13.23 -11.52
CA ASP A 96 -5.66 -13.94 -12.48
C ASP A 96 -4.90 -14.20 -13.78
N CYS A 97 -5.38 -15.18 -14.54
CA CYS A 97 -4.95 -15.34 -15.91
C CYS A 97 -5.46 -14.17 -16.75
N ASN A 98 -4.63 -13.65 -17.65
CA ASN A 98 -5.03 -12.62 -18.63
C ASN A 98 -5.72 -13.21 -19.88
N ASN A 99 -5.92 -14.52 -19.95
CA ASN A 99 -6.63 -15.15 -21.05
C ASN A 99 -8.12 -15.23 -20.70
N ASN A 100 -8.99 -14.77 -21.59
CA ASN A 100 -10.46 -14.84 -21.45
C ASN A 100 -10.97 -16.28 -21.24
N GLU A 101 -10.16 -17.28 -21.56
CA GLU A 101 -10.47 -18.71 -21.38
C GLU A 101 -10.00 -19.28 -20.03
N CYS A 102 -9.23 -18.52 -19.23
CA CYS A 102 -8.74 -18.96 -17.93
C CYS A 102 -9.36 -18.14 -16.79
N GLU A 103 -10.28 -18.76 -16.06
CA GLU A 103 -10.93 -18.15 -14.88
C GLU A 103 -10.16 -18.37 -13.57
N LYS A 104 -8.95 -18.94 -13.63
CA LYS A 104 -8.19 -19.25 -12.42
C LYS A 104 -7.70 -17.98 -11.76
N LYS A 105 -7.95 -17.91 -10.44
CA LYS A 105 -7.45 -16.87 -9.56
C LYS A 105 -6.68 -17.49 -8.42
N TRP A 106 -5.62 -16.84 -7.98
CA TRP A 106 -4.90 -17.26 -6.78
C TRP A 106 -4.39 -16.07 -6.00
N THR A 107 -4.33 -16.23 -4.69
CA THR A 107 -3.75 -15.23 -3.81
C THR A 107 -2.27 -15.53 -3.57
N SER A 108 -1.44 -14.50 -3.58
CA SER A 108 -0.02 -14.60 -3.25
C SER A 108 0.35 -13.56 -2.19
N SER A 109 0.94 -14.02 -1.09
CA SER A 109 1.59 -13.16 -0.10
C SER A 109 3.06 -12.86 -0.45
N TYR A 110 3.50 -13.22 -1.65
CA TYR A 110 4.89 -13.11 -2.11
C TYR A 110 5.03 -12.28 -3.40
N THR A 111 4.10 -11.35 -3.63
CA THR A 111 4.18 -10.39 -4.73
C THR A 111 5.09 -9.23 -4.35
N TRP A 112 6.03 -8.87 -5.22
CA TRP A 112 6.85 -7.67 -5.07
C TRP A 112 6.46 -6.65 -6.13
N ILE A 113 6.27 -5.40 -5.71
CA ILE A 113 6.04 -4.23 -6.57
C ILE A 113 7.12 -3.20 -6.30
N LEU A 114 7.46 -2.35 -7.26
CA LEU A 114 8.33 -1.20 -6.97
C LEU A 114 7.70 -0.34 -5.86
N LEU A 115 8.49 0.00 -4.84
CA LEU A 115 8.04 0.77 -3.67
C LEU A 115 7.46 2.12 -4.10
N GLU A 116 8.06 2.78 -5.08
CA GLU A 116 7.56 4.03 -5.65
C GLU A 116 6.15 3.86 -6.25
N LYS A 117 5.88 2.75 -6.94
CA LYS A 117 4.57 2.47 -7.54
C LYS A 117 3.53 2.19 -6.48
N TYR A 118 3.91 1.48 -5.40
CA TYR A 118 3.07 1.30 -4.22
C TYR A 118 2.72 2.64 -3.56
N GLN A 119 3.72 3.50 -3.32
CA GLN A 119 3.55 4.80 -2.67
C GLN A 119 2.65 5.74 -3.48
N ASN A 120 2.66 5.60 -4.81
CA ASN A 120 1.81 6.37 -5.72
C ASN A 120 0.42 5.76 -5.93
N ASP A 121 0.06 4.68 -5.24
CA ASP A 121 -1.22 3.97 -5.39
C ASP A 121 -1.57 3.65 -6.85
N ILE A 122 -0.55 3.27 -7.65
CA ILE A 122 -0.73 2.90 -9.05
C ILE A 122 -1.60 1.63 -9.13
N PRO A 123 -2.68 1.64 -9.93
CA PRO A 123 -3.51 0.48 -10.12
C PRO A 123 -2.71 -0.71 -10.63
N ALA A 124 -3.06 -1.89 -10.13
CA ALA A 124 -2.49 -3.16 -10.55
C ALA A 124 -2.52 -3.39 -12.07
N SER A 125 -3.59 -2.94 -12.73
CA SER A 125 -3.77 -3.00 -14.19
C SER A 125 -2.76 -2.17 -14.97
N ASP A 126 -2.17 -1.16 -14.33
CA ASP A 126 -1.30 -0.18 -14.96
C ASP A 126 0.18 -0.50 -14.67
N LEU A 127 0.45 -1.61 -13.96
CA LEU A 127 1.79 -2.11 -13.69
C LEU A 127 2.27 -3.02 -14.84
N ASN A 128 3.45 -2.72 -15.37
CA ASN A 128 4.12 -3.57 -16.33
C ASN A 128 4.84 -4.74 -15.64
N ARG A 129 5.14 -5.81 -16.38
CA ARG A 129 5.83 -7.00 -15.87
C ARG A 129 7.20 -6.70 -15.24
N VAL A 130 7.91 -5.68 -15.70
CA VAL A 130 9.21 -5.27 -15.14
C VAL A 130 9.05 -4.59 -13.77
N GLU A 131 7.85 -4.12 -13.45
CA GLU A 131 7.48 -3.46 -12.19
C GLU A 131 6.89 -4.46 -11.18
N LEU A 132 6.75 -5.73 -11.58
CA LEU A 132 6.25 -6.84 -10.80
C LEU A 132 7.31 -7.95 -10.72
N SER A 133 7.62 -8.41 -9.52
CA SER A 133 8.47 -9.58 -9.36
C SER A 133 7.82 -10.59 -8.43
N SER A 134 7.62 -11.80 -8.93
CA SER A 134 7.42 -12.99 -8.11
C SER A 134 8.80 -13.62 -7.92
N LYS A 135 9.58 -13.17 -6.93
CA LYS A 135 10.92 -13.73 -6.63
C LYS A 135 10.92 -15.21 -6.18
N ASN A 136 9.80 -15.93 -6.37
CA ASN A 136 9.66 -17.37 -6.19
C ASN A 136 9.09 -18.12 -7.41
N LEU A 137 9.08 -17.53 -8.62
CA LEU A 137 8.75 -18.28 -9.84
C LEU A 137 9.96 -18.93 -10.53
N ILE A 138 11.12 -18.96 -9.89
CA ILE A 138 12.29 -19.74 -10.37
C ILE A 138 12.59 -20.97 -9.49
N TYR A 139 11.99 -21.14 -8.30
CA TYR A 139 12.37 -22.27 -7.43
C TYR A 139 11.28 -23.15 -6.81
N LEU A 140 9.98 -22.84 -6.88
CA LEU A 140 8.99 -23.64 -6.16
C LEU A 140 7.67 -23.82 -6.92
N PHE A 141 7.71 -24.52 -8.06
CA PHE A 141 6.65 -25.46 -8.46
C PHE A 141 7.28 -26.62 -9.26
N PHE A 142 8.10 -27.42 -8.58
CA PHE A 142 8.15 -28.85 -8.87
C PHE A 142 7.01 -29.50 -8.07
N VAL A 143 5.87 -29.69 -8.70
CA VAL A 143 4.91 -30.74 -8.30
C VAL A 143 4.67 -31.59 -9.54
N LYS A 144 4.85 -32.89 -9.33
CA LYS A 144 5.02 -33.98 -10.29
C LYS A 144 3.97 -34.05 -11.39
N SER A 145 4.43 -34.64 -12.50
CA SER A 145 3.75 -35.16 -13.69
C SER A 145 3.15 -34.11 -14.64
N ALA A 146 3.90 -33.74 -15.67
CA ALA A 146 3.80 -34.37 -17.00
C ALA A 146 4.65 -33.58 -18.01
N GLU A 147 5.53 -34.31 -18.69
CA GLU A 147 6.09 -34.09 -20.03
C GLU A 147 6.43 -32.67 -20.51
N ILE A 148 7.72 -32.52 -20.79
CA ILE A 148 8.38 -31.40 -21.45
C ILE A 148 7.88 -31.28 -22.90
N THR A 149 7.38 -30.12 -23.31
CA THR A 149 7.50 -29.59 -24.69
C THR A 149 7.64 -28.05 -24.67
N PRO A 150 8.30 -27.46 -25.69
CA PRO A 150 9.10 -26.24 -25.53
C PRO A 150 8.35 -24.93 -25.78
N LEU A 151 8.93 -23.87 -25.20
CA LEU A 151 8.74 -22.44 -25.44
C LEU A 151 7.94 -22.05 -26.69
N ASN A 152 6.81 -21.37 -26.47
CA ASN A 152 6.44 -20.25 -27.32
C ASN A 152 5.97 -19.08 -26.45
N ALA A 153 6.46 -17.90 -26.83
CA ALA A 153 6.27 -16.63 -26.16
C ALA A 153 4.78 -16.29 -25.98
N SER A 154 4.48 -15.49 -24.94
CA SER A 154 3.23 -14.73 -24.69
C SER A 154 2.45 -15.05 -23.40
N ASN A 155 3.10 -15.55 -22.34
CA ASN A 155 2.46 -15.60 -21.01
C ASN A 155 2.55 -14.22 -20.33
N MET A 156 1.64 -13.32 -20.73
CA MET A 156 1.46 -12.00 -20.16
C MET A 156 0.46 -12.09 -19.01
N TRP A 157 0.97 -12.22 -17.78
CA TRP A 157 0.16 -12.25 -16.57
C TRP A 157 -0.24 -10.82 -16.19
N VAL A 158 -1.53 -10.54 -16.06
CA VAL A 158 -2.03 -9.26 -15.58
C VAL A 158 -2.40 -9.42 -14.12
N PHE A 159 -1.95 -8.47 -13.31
CA PHE A 159 -2.32 -8.39 -11.90
C PHE A 159 -3.64 -7.62 -11.84
N LYS A 160 -4.75 -8.29 -11.48
CA LYS A 160 -5.99 -7.61 -11.14
C LYS A 160 -6.14 -7.66 -9.63
N ALA A 161 -5.50 -6.74 -8.91
CA ALA A 161 -5.75 -6.62 -7.48
C ALA A 161 -7.22 -6.21 -7.27
N PRO A 162 -8.09 -7.06 -6.68
CA PRO A 162 -9.30 -6.54 -6.10
C PRO A 162 -8.87 -5.61 -4.96
N LYS A 163 -9.60 -4.50 -4.80
CA LYS A 163 -9.59 -3.59 -3.65
C LYS A 163 -8.67 -4.08 -2.54
N ILE A 164 -7.51 -3.43 -2.37
CA ILE A 164 -6.59 -3.70 -1.25
C ILE A 164 -7.42 -3.68 0.04
N ARG A 165 -7.78 -4.86 0.53
CA ARG A 165 -8.42 -5.02 1.83
C ARG A 165 -7.27 -5.06 2.82
N TYR A 166 -7.03 -3.91 3.44
CA TYR A 166 -6.22 -3.84 4.65
C TYR A 166 -6.90 -4.70 5.71
N TRP A 167 -6.38 -5.92 5.93
CA TRP A 167 -6.69 -6.67 7.12
C TRP A 167 -5.92 -6.01 8.27
N PHE A 168 -6.65 -5.30 9.12
CA PHE A 168 -6.19 -4.91 10.44
C PHE A 168 -6.44 -6.10 11.36
N ASN A 169 -5.38 -6.80 11.75
CA ASN A 169 -5.40 -7.52 13.03
C ASN A 169 -5.12 -6.53 14.15
#